data_AF-A0A0A9GQA8-F1
#
_entry.id   AF-A0A0A9GQA8-F1
#
_cell.length_a   1.000
_cell.length_b   1.000
_cell.length_c   1.000
_cell.angle_alpha   90.00
_cell.angle_beta   90.00
_cell.angle_gamma   90.00
#
_symmetry.space_group_name_H-M   'P 1'
#
loop_
_entity.id
_entity.type
_entity.pdbx_description
1 polymer ?
#
loop_
_entity_poly.entity_id
_entity_poly.type
_entity_poly.pdbx_seq_one_letter_code
_entity_poly.pdbx_strand_id
1 'polypeptide(L)'
;MKQARKAAVLAARKAKNWGVILGTLGRQGSVKVLDRVVEHLEDKGLEHTVVLMSELSPARMELFGDLVDAWVQIACPRLSIDWGEGFKKPVLTTFEFDVALGYVPGWWEKGSRDCGGEGGNSCCSGSRSCGDCDCTSGDCSGGDFGGEYPMDYYSQDGGDWNSCYMKKKPSTGERKPHLRIGNGVQVEGKR
;
A
#
# COMPACT_ATOMS: atom_id res chain seq x y z
N MET A 1 5.77 4.94 -6.61
CA MET A 1 4.66 4.85 -5.63
C MET A 1 5.15 4.52 -4.21
N LYS A 2 5.66 3.30 -3.92
CA LYS A 2 6.10 2.91 -2.56
C LYS A 2 7.09 3.89 -1.90
N GLN A 3 8.10 4.35 -2.64
CA GLN A 3 9.09 5.31 -2.15
C GLN A 3 8.46 6.67 -1.80
N ALA A 4 7.58 7.18 -2.67
CA ALA A 4 6.87 8.44 -2.43
C ALA A 4 5.99 8.36 -1.18
N ARG A 5 5.25 7.25 -0.99
CA ARG A 5 4.44 7.03 0.22
C ARG A 5 5.29 6.93 1.47
N LYS A 6 6.40 6.20 1.43
CA LYS A 6 7.37 6.15 2.54
C LYS A 6 7.91 7.56 2.87
N ALA A 7 8.30 8.34 1.87
CA ALA A 7 8.77 9.71 2.08
C ALA A 7 7.71 10.60 2.73
N ALA A 8 6.44 10.49 2.29
CA ALA A 8 5.32 11.22 2.89
C ALA A 8 5.11 10.85 4.36
N VAL A 9 5.15 9.55 4.70
CA VAL A 9 5.05 9.09 6.10
C VAL A 9 6.22 9.61 6.94
N LEU A 10 7.44 9.53 6.44
CA LEU A 10 8.63 10.01 7.15
C LEU A 10 8.62 11.54 7.33
N ALA A 11 8.06 12.29 6.38
CA ALA A 11 7.87 13.73 6.51
C ALA A 11 6.82 14.04 7.60
N ALA A 12 5.69 13.32 7.60
CA ALA A 12 4.61 13.50 8.56
C ALA A 12 5.01 13.11 9.99
N ARG A 13 5.99 12.21 10.19
CA ARG A 13 6.55 11.89 11.53
C ARG A 13 7.11 13.11 12.27
N LYS A 14 7.46 14.18 11.55
CA LYS A 14 8.01 15.42 12.13
C LYS A 14 6.94 16.48 12.40
N ALA A 15 5.69 16.23 12.00
CA ALA A 15 4.58 17.16 12.14
C ALA A 15 4.18 17.34 13.61
N LYS A 16 3.90 18.59 14.00
CA LYS A 16 3.35 18.92 15.33
C LYS A 16 1.86 19.15 15.26
N ASN A 17 1.42 19.86 14.20
CA ASN A 17 0.02 20.20 14.00
C ASN A 17 -0.58 19.35 12.88
N TRP A 18 -1.64 18.62 13.20
CA TRP A 18 -2.30 17.69 12.30
C TRP A 18 -3.66 18.21 11.82
N GLY A 19 -3.88 18.15 10.51
CA GLY A 19 -5.19 18.41 9.93
C GLY A 19 -5.92 17.09 9.66
N VAL A 20 -7.11 16.93 10.21
CA VAL A 20 -7.95 15.74 10.01
C VAL A 20 -9.07 16.10 9.04
N ILE A 21 -9.06 15.52 7.84
CA ILE A 21 -10.07 15.78 6.82
C ILE A 21 -11.16 14.71 6.90
N LEU A 22 -12.39 15.13 7.19
CA LEU A 22 -13.57 14.28 7.05
C LEU A 22 -14.27 14.56 5.72
N GLY A 23 -14.27 13.58 4.82
CA GLY A 23 -14.97 13.67 3.55
C GLY A 23 -16.49 13.64 3.75
N THR A 24 -17.22 14.59 3.17
CA THR A 24 -18.69 14.67 3.29
C THR A 24 -19.43 14.30 1.99
N LEU A 25 -18.71 13.97 0.92
CA LEU A 25 -19.30 13.65 -0.38
C LEU A 25 -19.77 12.19 -0.45
N GLY A 26 -21.08 12.00 -0.62
CA GLY A 26 -21.68 10.68 -0.79
C GLY A 26 -21.52 9.79 0.44
N ARG A 27 -21.06 8.55 0.24
CA ARG A 27 -20.73 7.60 1.32
C ARG A 27 -19.24 7.57 1.65
N GLN A 28 -18.56 8.70 1.48
CA GLN A 28 -17.17 8.87 1.91
C GLN A 28 -17.14 9.32 3.37
N GLY A 29 -16.06 8.99 4.07
CA GLY A 29 -15.88 9.38 5.46
C GLY A 29 -16.58 8.45 6.47
N SER A 30 -16.05 8.45 7.68
CA SER A 30 -16.59 7.67 8.80
C SER A 30 -16.29 8.39 10.10
N VAL A 31 -17.34 8.76 10.83
CA VAL A 31 -17.21 9.43 12.14
C VAL A 31 -16.51 8.53 13.15
N LYS A 32 -16.78 7.21 13.12
CA LYS A 32 -16.07 6.25 13.99
C LYS A 32 -14.56 6.23 13.75
N VAL A 33 -14.14 6.43 12.50
CA VAL A 33 -12.72 6.51 12.17
C VAL A 33 -12.15 7.86 12.57
N LEU A 34 -12.94 8.93 12.48
CA LEU A 34 -12.57 10.24 12.99
C LEU A 34 -12.32 10.17 14.50
N ASP A 35 -13.24 9.60 15.27
CA ASP A 35 -13.12 9.45 16.72
C ASP A 35 -11.81 8.73 17.09
N ARG A 36 -11.50 7.62 16.41
CA ARG A 36 -10.24 6.88 16.59
C ARG A 36 -8.99 7.68 16.25
N VAL A 37 -9.03 8.46 15.16
CA VAL A 37 -7.88 9.28 14.74
C VAL A 37 -7.65 10.42 15.72
N VAL A 38 -8.72 11.04 16.21
CA VAL A 38 -8.66 12.09 17.24
C VAL A 38 -8.10 11.51 18.54
N GLU A 39 -8.60 10.36 19.00
CA GLU A 39 -8.07 9.66 20.18
C GLU A 39 -6.56 9.39 20.05
N HIS A 40 -6.10 8.87 18.91
CA HIS A 40 -4.67 8.64 18.67
C HIS A 40 -3.82 9.94 18.68
N LEU A 41 -4.39 11.08 18.25
CA LEU A 41 -3.71 12.38 18.28
C LEU A 41 -3.64 12.93 19.70
N GLU A 42 -4.72 12.81 20.46
CA GLU A 42 -4.82 13.22 21.86
C GLU A 42 -3.88 12.40 22.76
N ASP A 43 -3.84 11.08 22.58
CA ASP A 43 -2.92 10.17 23.28
C ASP A 43 -1.44 10.56 23.10
N LYS A 44 -1.10 11.07 21.91
CA LYS A 44 0.26 11.52 21.57
C LYS A 44 0.52 12.97 21.97
N GLY A 45 -0.49 13.69 22.46
CA GLY A 45 -0.40 15.12 22.80
C GLY A 45 -0.12 15.99 21.57
N LEU A 46 -0.65 15.62 20.41
CA LEU A 46 -0.49 16.35 19.15
C LEU A 46 -1.67 17.29 18.92
N GLU A 47 -1.37 18.53 18.55
CA GLU A 47 -2.38 19.52 18.18
C GLU A 47 -3.07 19.09 16.89
N HIS A 48 -4.39 19.20 16.86
CA HIS A 48 -5.15 18.77 15.70
C HIS A 48 -6.33 19.70 15.37
N THR A 49 -6.71 19.73 14.10
CA THR A 49 -7.87 20.50 13.62
C THR A 49 -8.66 19.65 12.65
N VAL A 50 -9.95 19.47 12.95
CA VAL A 50 -10.87 18.71 12.12
C VAL A 50 -11.51 19.63 11.08
N VAL A 51 -11.42 19.25 9.81
CA VAL A 51 -11.96 20.01 8.68
C VAL A 51 -12.90 19.11 7.88
N LEU A 52 -14.14 19.55 7.70
CA LEU A 52 -15.12 18.86 6.88
C LEU A 52 -15.08 19.39 5.44
N MET A 53 -14.90 18.51 4.46
CA MET A 53 -14.77 18.90 3.05
C MET A 53 -15.49 17.92 2.13
N SER A 54 -16.28 18.43 1.17
CA SER A 54 -16.90 17.58 0.16
C SER A 54 -15.88 17.06 -0.86
N GLU A 55 -14.95 17.92 -1.28
CA GLU A 55 -13.92 17.57 -2.25
C GLU A 55 -12.57 18.07 -1.76
N LEU A 56 -11.57 17.18 -1.74
CA LEU A 56 -10.18 17.55 -1.46
C LEU A 56 -9.60 18.22 -2.70
N SER A 57 -9.16 19.47 -2.55
CA SER A 57 -8.42 20.18 -3.58
C SER A 57 -7.17 20.81 -2.98
N PRO A 58 -6.02 20.79 -3.70
CA PRO A 58 -4.79 21.42 -3.23
C PRO A 58 -4.99 22.89 -2.84
N ALA A 59 -5.72 23.64 -3.67
CA ALA A 59 -6.01 25.06 -3.42
C ALA A 59 -6.71 25.31 -2.07
N ARG A 60 -7.67 24.48 -1.68
CA ARG A 60 -8.36 24.64 -0.38
C ARG A 60 -7.46 24.28 0.79
N MET A 61 -6.64 23.25 0.64
CA MET A 61 -5.71 22.82 1.69
C MET A 61 -4.57 23.82 1.92
N GLU A 62 -4.13 24.51 0.87
CA GLU A 62 -3.10 25.55 0.97
C GLU A 62 -3.54 26.76 1.80
N LEU A 63 -4.84 27.03 1.92
CA LEU A 63 -5.36 28.15 2.72
C LEU A 63 -5.05 28.01 4.22
N PHE A 64 -4.81 26.79 4.70
CA PHE A 64 -4.40 26.53 6.08
C PHE A 64 -2.91 26.84 6.33
N GLY A 65 -2.12 27.05 5.27
CA GLY A 65 -0.74 27.51 5.36
C GLY A 65 0.11 26.71 6.34
N ASP A 66 0.66 27.41 7.33
CA ASP A 66 1.54 26.85 8.36
C ASP A 66 0.80 26.44 9.64
N LEU A 67 -0.53 26.54 9.69
CA LEU A 67 -1.30 25.99 10.81
C LEU A 67 -1.24 24.47 10.82
N VAL A 68 -1.10 23.83 9.66
CA VAL A 68 -1.10 22.37 9.51
C VAL A 68 0.19 21.89 8.84
N ASP A 69 0.88 20.97 9.51
CA ASP A 69 2.12 20.37 9.02
C ASP A 69 1.86 19.13 8.16
N ALA A 70 0.87 18.33 8.55
CA ALA A 70 0.50 17.08 7.88
C ALA A 70 -1.00 16.86 7.92
N TRP A 71 -1.51 16.19 6.89
CA TRP A 71 -2.93 15.90 6.74
C TRP A 71 -3.19 14.39 6.82
N VAL A 72 -4.22 14.01 7.56
CA VAL A 72 -4.81 12.67 7.50
C VAL A 72 -6.19 12.78 6.88
N GLN A 73 -6.46 11.98 5.85
CA GLN A 73 -7.75 12.00 5.16
C GLN A 73 -8.63 10.79 5.51
N ILE A 74 -9.86 11.09 5.90
CA ILE A 74 -10.95 10.16 6.15
C ILE A 74 -11.99 10.37 5.05
N ALA A 75 -11.61 9.99 3.82
CA ALA A 75 -12.40 10.14 2.60
C ALA A 75 -12.08 8.97 1.65
N CYS A 76 -11.94 9.22 0.34
CA CYS A 76 -11.48 8.22 -0.62
C CYS A 76 -9.95 7.99 -0.49
N PRO A 77 -9.48 6.79 -0.10
CA PRO A 77 -8.04 6.51 0.10
C PRO A 77 -7.18 6.76 -1.14
N ARG A 78 -7.78 6.67 -2.34
CA ARG A 78 -7.10 6.93 -3.61
C ARG A 78 -6.60 8.37 -3.74
N LEU A 79 -7.23 9.34 -3.09
CA LEU A 79 -6.83 10.75 -3.17
C LEU A 79 -5.41 10.96 -2.64
N SER A 80 -5.07 10.40 -1.48
CA SER A 80 -3.70 10.47 -0.96
C SER A 80 -2.74 9.60 -1.74
N ILE A 81 -3.16 8.43 -2.23
CA ILE A 81 -2.26 7.47 -2.89
C ILE A 81 -1.90 7.93 -4.31
N ASP A 82 -2.91 8.26 -5.12
CA ASP A 82 -2.74 8.62 -6.53
C ASP A 82 -2.40 10.10 -6.71
N TRP A 83 -2.91 10.99 -5.85
CA TRP A 83 -2.80 12.45 -5.99
C TRP A 83 -2.00 13.13 -4.88
N GLY A 84 -1.41 12.34 -3.96
CA GLY A 84 -0.70 12.87 -2.79
C GLY A 84 0.48 13.79 -3.12
N GLU A 85 1.13 13.61 -4.27
CA GLU A 85 2.26 14.44 -4.72
C GLU A 85 1.82 15.85 -5.17
N GLY A 86 0.52 16.03 -5.47
CA GLY A 86 -0.03 17.34 -5.84
C GLY A 86 -0.22 18.30 -4.66
N PHE A 87 -0.01 17.84 -3.42
CA PHE A 87 -0.16 18.64 -2.21
C PHE A 87 1.20 19.08 -1.67
N LYS A 88 1.31 20.35 -1.26
CA LYS A 88 2.54 20.89 -0.66
C LYS A 88 2.90 20.24 0.69
N LYS A 89 1.88 19.87 1.47
CA LYS A 89 2.02 19.21 2.78
C LYS A 89 1.65 17.73 2.61
N PRO A 90 2.28 16.80 3.35
CA PRO A 90 2.02 15.37 3.21
C PRO A 90 0.56 15.04 3.54
N VAL A 91 -0.08 14.28 2.66
CA VAL A 91 -1.45 13.77 2.84
C VAL A 91 -1.41 12.26 2.98
N LEU A 92 -1.86 11.77 4.13
CA LEU A 92 -1.81 10.37 4.51
C LEU A 92 -3.20 9.73 4.52
N THR A 93 -3.23 8.44 4.21
CA THR A 93 -4.36 7.57 4.59
C THR A 93 -4.36 7.35 6.10
N THR A 94 -5.47 6.87 6.63
CA THR A 94 -5.58 6.49 8.05
C THR A 94 -4.59 5.38 8.45
N PHE A 95 -4.33 4.43 7.55
CA PHE A 95 -3.30 3.40 7.77
C PHE A 95 -1.90 4.00 7.89
N GLU A 96 -1.52 4.87 6.96
CA GLU A 96 -0.20 5.51 6.98
C GLU A 96 -0.03 6.46 8.16
N PHE A 97 -1.12 7.08 8.61
CA PHE A 97 -1.16 7.85 9.85
C PHE A 97 -0.82 6.97 11.06
N ASP A 98 -1.44 5.79 11.19
CA ASP A 98 -1.12 4.84 12.26
C ASP A 98 0.36 4.38 12.21
N VAL A 99 0.92 4.25 11.00
CA VAL A 99 2.37 3.97 10.77
C VAL A 99 3.26 5.16 11.13
N ALA A 100 2.79 6.39 10.89
CA ALA A 100 3.51 7.60 11.26
C ALA A 100 3.59 7.75 12.78
N LEU A 101 2.49 7.49 13.49
CA LEU A 101 2.43 7.55 14.96
C LEU A 101 3.11 6.36 15.67
N GLY A 102 3.40 5.29 14.92
CA GLY A 102 4.10 4.09 15.41
C GLY A 102 3.20 3.03 16.04
N TYR A 103 1.88 3.09 15.83
CA TYR A 103 0.97 2.01 16.23
C TYR A 103 1.14 0.77 15.34
N VAL A 104 1.49 0.98 14.08
CA VAL A 104 1.76 -0.08 13.10
C VAL A 104 3.21 0.06 12.61
N PRO A 105 4.00 -1.02 12.53
CA PRO A 105 5.35 -0.94 11.98
C PRO A 105 5.32 -0.55 10.50
N GLY A 106 6.34 0.17 10.05
CA GLY A 106 6.48 0.52 8.65
C GLY A 106 6.61 -0.74 7.79
N TRP A 107 5.95 -0.79 6.63
CA TRP A 107 6.02 -1.97 5.75
C TRP A 107 7.44 -2.26 5.25
N TRP A 108 8.30 -1.23 5.20
CA TRP A 108 9.73 -1.34 4.89
C TRP A 108 10.59 -1.85 6.07
N GLU A 109 10.01 -2.03 7.25
CA GLU A 109 10.73 -2.48 8.45
C GLU A 109 10.67 -4.01 8.59
N LYS A 110 9.71 -4.66 7.92
CA LYS A 110 9.55 -6.14 7.94
C LYS A 110 10.69 -6.90 7.26
N GLY A 111 11.44 -6.27 6.37
CA GLY A 111 12.58 -6.90 5.69
C GLY A 111 13.83 -7.13 6.55
N SER A 112 13.86 -6.68 7.81
CA SER A 112 15.03 -6.85 8.70
C SER A 112 14.86 -7.94 9.77
N ARG A 113 13.71 -8.63 9.80
CA ARG A 113 13.41 -9.69 10.79
C ARG A 113 12.97 -10.98 10.10
N ASP A 114 13.87 -11.55 9.30
CA ASP A 114 13.95 -13.02 9.21
C ASP A 114 15.37 -13.48 8.81
N CYS A 115 16.23 -13.55 9.81
CA CYS A 115 17.29 -14.55 9.86
C CYS A 115 17.12 -15.33 11.16
N GLY A 116 15.97 -15.99 11.30
CA GLY A 116 15.83 -17.16 12.15
C GLY A 116 16.63 -18.31 11.53
N GLY A 117 17.92 -18.37 11.88
CA GLY A 117 18.81 -19.45 11.46
C GLY A 117 18.39 -20.77 12.08
N GLU A 118 18.05 -21.74 11.25
CA GLU A 118 18.20 -23.15 11.57
C GLU A 118 19.22 -23.78 10.62
N GLY A 119 20.34 -24.20 11.21
CA GLY A 119 21.08 -25.40 10.84
C GLY A 119 21.53 -25.56 9.39
N GLY A 120 22.71 -25.01 9.07
CA GLY A 120 23.42 -25.34 7.84
C GLY A 120 24.90 -25.01 7.95
N ASN A 121 25.64 -25.83 8.69
CA ASN A 121 27.10 -25.81 8.70
C ASN A 121 27.64 -25.90 7.27
N SER A 122 28.22 -24.82 6.75
CA SER A 122 29.26 -24.92 5.72
C SER A 122 30.14 -23.68 5.77
N CYS A 123 31.08 -23.77 6.70
CA CYS A 123 32.39 -23.13 6.67
C CYS A 123 32.98 -22.98 5.26
N CYS A 124 33.31 -21.76 4.86
CA CYS A 124 34.39 -21.47 3.92
C CYS A 124 35.15 -20.23 4.41
N SER A 125 36.24 -20.49 5.11
CA SER A 125 37.24 -19.52 5.53
C SER A 125 38.21 -19.25 4.38
N GLY A 126 38.62 -17.98 4.20
CA GLY A 126 39.94 -17.66 3.67
C GLY A 126 40.05 -17.07 2.25
N SER A 127 40.80 -15.96 2.21
CA SER A 127 41.66 -15.43 1.13
C SER A 127 41.09 -15.02 -0.23
N ARG A 128 41.18 -13.70 -0.46
CA ARG A 128 41.45 -12.98 -1.71
C ARG A 128 41.74 -13.84 -2.95
N SER A 129 40.85 -13.78 -3.95
CA SER A 129 41.23 -13.71 -5.36
C SER A 129 40.06 -13.16 -6.17
N CYS A 130 40.29 -12.05 -6.85
CA CYS A 130 39.40 -11.48 -7.87
C CYS A 130 39.44 -12.33 -9.14
N GLY A 131 38.29 -12.61 -9.74
CA GLY A 131 38.20 -13.27 -11.05
C GLY A 131 36.77 -13.60 -11.44
N ASP A 132 36.22 -12.78 -12.33
CA ASP A 132 35.12 -13.05 -13.27
C ASP A 132 33.75 -13.51 -12.72
N CYS A 133 32.86 -12.52 -12.56
CA CYS A 133 31.47 -12.68 -12.98
C CYS A 133 31.02 -11.44 -13.75
N ASP A 134 30.72 -11.68 -15.03
CA ASP A 134 30.28 -10.81 -16.11
C ASP A 134 29.24 -9.75 -15.67
N CYS A 135 29.67 -8.50 -15.57
CA CYS A 135 28.82 -7.36 -15.30
C CYS A 135 28.44 -6.66 -16.62
N THR A 136 27.55 -7.28 -17.37
CA THR A 136 26.93 -6.67 -18.55
C THR A 136 25.58 -6.07 -18.19
N SER A 137 25.39 -4.82 -18.65
CA SER A 137 24.22 -3.94 -18.53
C SER A 137 23.89 -3.42 -17.13
N GLY A 138 24.30 -2.15 -16.91
CA GLY A 138 23.87 -1.36 -15.79
C GLY A 138 22.36 -1.10 -15.80
N ASP A 139 21.78 -1.21 -14.62
CA ASP A 139 20.66 -0.37 -14.22
C ASP A 139 20.86 -0.03 -12.74
N CYS A 140 21.57 1.07 -12.48
CA CYS A 140 21.66 1.67 -11.15
C CYS A 140 20.41 2.50 -10.90
N SER A 141 19.26 1.83 -10.79
CA SER A 141 17.96 2.50 -10.65
C SER A 141 17.08 1.78 -9.63
N GLY A 142 17.16 2.23 -8.39
CA GLY A 142 16.13 1.99 -7.36
C GLY A 142 16.41 0.78 -6.48
N GLY A 143 17.05 1.02 -5.34
CA GLY A 143 17.12 0.02 -4.26
C GLY A 143 15.71 -0.51 -3.97
N ASP A 144 15.57 -1.82 -4.08
CA ASP A 144 14.34 -2.52 -3.72
C ASP A 144 14.15 -2.37 -2.21
N PHE A 145 13.31 -1.42 -1.82
CA PHE A 145 12.99 -1.17 -0.41
C PHE A 145 12.13 -2.34 0.07
N GLY A 146 12.80 -3.37 0.60
CA GLY A 146 12.22 -4.64 1.04
C GLY A 146 10.97 -4.45 1.89
N GLY A 147 9.81 -4.66 1.27
CA GLY A 147 8.50 -4.52 1.90
C GLY A 147 7.38 -4.37 0.88
N GLU A 148 6.40 -5.26 0.94
CA GLU A 148 5.15 -5.11 0.22
C GLU A 148 4.32 -3.99 0.88
N TYR A 149 3.96 -2.95 0.11
CA TYR A 149 3.11 -1.88 0.62
C TYR A 149 1.65 -2.37 0.59
N PRO A 150 0.97 -2.53 1.74
CA PRO A 150 -0.35 -3.17 1.78
C PRO A 150 -1.46 -2.43 1.03
N MET A 151 -1.24 -1.14 0.71
CA MET A 151 -2.20 -0.32 -0.03
C MET A 151 -1.76 -0.07 -1.48
N ASP A 152 -0.86 -0.91 -2.03
CA ASP A 152 -0.43 -0.84 -3.42
C ASP A 152 -1.45 -1.50 -4.36
N TYR A 153 -2.46 -0.73 -4.74
CA TYR A 153 -3.51 -1.15 -5.67
C TYR A 153 -2.98 -1.55 -7.06
N TYR A 154 -1.77 -1.11 -7.43
CA TYR A 154 -1.16 -1.38 -8.72
C TYR A 154 -0.08 -2.46 -8.66
N SER A 155 0.10 -3.10 -7.51
CA SER A 155 1.03 -4.21 -7.36
C SER A 155 0.65 -5.36 -8.29
N GLN A 156 1.62 -5.86 -9.03
CA GLN A 156 1.44 -7.05 -9.88
C GLN A 156 1.46 -8.35 -9.07
N ASP A 157 1.89 -8.27 -7.81
CA ASP A 157 2.14 -9.41 -6.93
C ASP A 157 1.06 -9.56 -5.83
N GLY A 158 -0.05 -8.79 -5.90
CA GLY A 158 -1.14 -8.78 -4.91
C GLY A 158 -1.98 -10.06 -4.79
N GLY A 159 -1.42 -11.22 -5.14
CA GLY A 159 -2.03 -12.54 -5.03
C GLY A 159 -3.09 -12.86 -6.08
N ASP A 160 -3.80 -13.97 -5.87
CA ASP A 160 -4.76 -14.56 -6.83
C ASP A 160 -5.95 -13.66 -7.19
N TRP A 161 -6.19 -12.62 -6.39
CA TRP A 161 -7.26 -11.64 -6.56
C TRP A 161 -6.81 -10.34 -7.23
N ASN A 162 -5.56 -10.25 -7.70
CA ASN A 162 -5.12 -9.09 -8.44
C ASN A 162 -5.85 -8.98 -9.80
N SER A 163 -6.23 -7.75 -10.17
CA SER A 163 -6.90 -7.47 -11.44
C SER A 163 -5.92 -7.36 -12.61
N CYS A 164 -4.65 -7.69 -12.41
CA CYS A 164 -3.63 -7.63 -13.45
C CYS A 164 -3.84 -8.76 -14.44
N TYR A 165 -4.53 -8.43 -15.54
CA TYR A 165 -4.81 -9.32 -16.67
C TYR A 165 -3.57 -10.03 -17.27
N MET A 166 -2.36 -9.59 -16.93
CA MET A 166 -1.13 -9.91 -17.66
C MET A 166 -0.26 -11.04 -17.06
N LYS A 167 -0.62 -11.66 -15.93
CA LYS A 167 0.24 -12.68 -15.30
C LYS A 167 -0.48 -13.92 -14.72
N LYS A 168 -1.51 -14.45 -15.40
CA LYS A 168 -1.79 -15.89 -15.25
C LYS A 168 -0.87 -16.64 -16.21
N LYS A 169 0.22 -17.25 -15.68
CA LYS A 169 0.89 -18.33 -16.41
C LYS A 169 -0.20 -19.35 -16.79
N PRO A 170 -0.28 -19.82 -18.04
CA PRO A 170 -1.25 -20.84 -18.39
C PRO A 170 -1.00 -22.03 -17.45
N SER A 171 -2.04 -22.45 -16.71
CA SER A 171 -1.89 -23.60 -15.82
C SER A 171 -1.46 -24.78 -16.69
N THR A 172 -0.25 -25.27 -16.49
CA THR A 172 0.20 -26.56 -17.04
C THR A 172 -0.46 -27.65 -16.20
N GLY A 173 -1.79 -27.65 -16.19
CA GLY A 173 -2.64 -28.63 -15.54
C GLY A 173 -3.49 -29.22 -16.64
N GLU A 174 -3.26 -30.50 -16.93
CA GLU A 174 -4.04 -31.26 -17.90
C GLU A 174 -5.53 -30.98 -17.70
N ARG A 175 -6.14 -30.36 -18.71
CA ARG A 175 -7.60 -30.17 -18.72
C ARG A 175 -8.21 -31.56 -18.74
N LYS A 176 -8.78 -32.01 -17.61
CA LYS A 176 -9.61 -33.21 -17.58
C LYS A 176 -10.68 -33.07 -18.68
N PRO A 177 -10.81 -34.03 -19.61
CA PRO A 177 -11.79 -33.92 -20.68
C PRO A 177 -13.18 -33.87 -20.06
N HIS A 178 -13.89 -32.78 -20.35
CA HIS A 178 -15.28 -32.61 -19.98
C HIS A 178 -16.10 -33.64 -20.77
N LEU A 179 -16.63 -34.66 -20.08
CA LEU A 179 -17.57 -35.60 -20.69
C LEU A 179 -18.77 -34.79 -21.20
N ARG A 180 -18.97 -34.78 -22.52
CA ARG A 180 -20.19 -34.26 -23.14
C ARG A 180 -21.27 -35.32 -22.95
N ILE A 181 -22.24 -35.04 -22.07
CA ILE A 181 -23.48 -35.82 -22.03
C ILE A 181 -24.26 -35.43 -23.29
N GLY A 182 -24.29 -36.35 -24.26
CA GLY A 182 -25.05 -36.19 -25.49
C GLY A 182 -26.55 -36.23 -25.22
N ASN A 183 -27.28 -35.25 -25.74
CA ASN A 183 -28.74 -35.28 -25.82
C ASN A 183 -29.16 -36.32 -26.87
N GLY A 184 -29.42 -37.55 -26.44
CA GLY A 184 -30.18 -38.53 -27.21
C GLY A 184 -31.68 -38.35 -26.93
N VAL A 185 -32.35 -37.49 -27.69
CA VAL A 185 -33.83 -37.49 -27.76
C VAL A 185 -34.24 -38.54 -28.79
N GLN A 186 -34.71 -39.69 -28.32
CA GLN A 186 -35.54 -40.59 -29.13
C GLN A 186 -37.01 -40.27 -28.86
N VAL A 187 -37.70 -39.74 -29.88
CA VAL A 187 -39.17 -39.66 -29.89
C VAL A 187 -39.68 -41.02 -30.38
N GLU A 188 -40.19 -41.83 -29.46
CA GLU A 188 -40.87 -43.08 -29.79
C GLU A 188 -42.34 -42.76 -30.11
N GLY A 189 -42.72 -42.88 -31.39
CA GLY A 189 -44.11 -42.82 -31.81
C GLY A 189 -44.85 -44.10 -31.41
N LYS A 190 -46.01 -43.95 -30.75
CA LYS A 190 -46.99 -45.03 -30.61
C LYS A 190 -48.36 -44.57 -31.11
N ARG A 191 -48.78 -45.33 -32.12
CA ARG A 191 -50.09 -45.60 -32.73
C ARG A 191 -51.33 -44.99 -32.08
#